data_AF-A0A0D5MBI3-F1
#
_entry.id   AF-A0A0D5MBI3-F1
#
_cell.length_a   1.000
_cell.length_b   1.000
_cell.length_c   1.000
_cell.angle_alpha   90.00
_cell.angle_beta   90.00
_cell.angle_gamma   90.00
#
_symmetry.space_group_name_H-M   'P 1'
#
loop_
_entity.id
_entity.type
_entity.pdbx_description
1 polymer ?
#
loop_
_entity_poly.entity_id
_entity_poly.type
_entity_poly.pdbx_seq_one_letter_code
_entity_poly.pdbx_strand_id
1 'polypeptide(L)'
;MTICPTKTELSQLVTAYGWLPASPFDLRHTGILATKDYDTAVGPKTASLWLSPAGAGQFRLAGNYCSEGRNVLSTVSGYCWESSSHHDLQATLEKVLSQIDQNVDQSYARRLLLGRSATS
;
A
#
# COMPACT_ATOMS: atom_id res chain seq x y z
N MET A 1 14.22 20.61 3.38
CA MET A 1 13.58 19.73 2.39
C MET A 1 12.12 19.60 2.77
N THR A 2 11.23 20.23 2.02
CA THR A 2 9.78 20.26 2.31
C THR A 2 9.14 18.94 1.84
N ILE A 3 8.28 18.35 2.66
CA ILE A 3 7.53 17.15 2.27
C ILE A 3 6.51 17.56 1.19
N CYS A 4 6.41 16.81 0.10
CA CYS A 4 5.35 16.99 -0.90
C CYS A 4 3.98 16.92 -0.20
N PRO A 5 3.08 17.92 -0.37
CA PRO A 5 1.78 17.94 0.30
C PRO A 5 0.98 16.66 0.07
N THR A 6 0.96 16.18 -1.18
CA THR A 6 0.32 14.94 -1.62
C THR A 6 0.82 13.72 -0.84
N LYS A 7 2.11 13.66 -0.49
CA LYS A 7 2.69 12.53 0.24
C LYS A 7 2.25 12.50 1.71
N THR A 8 2.18 13.67 2.34
CA THR A 8 1.69 13.78 3.73
C THR A 8 0.22 13.41 3.82
N GLU A 9 -0.58 13.91 2.88
CA GLU A 9 -2.01 13.66 2.78
C GLU A 9 -2.32 12.18 2.55
N LEU A 10 -1.67 11.54 1.56
CA LEU A 10 -1.80 10.11 1.32
C LEU A 10 -1.39 9.28 2.55
N SER A 11 -0.30 9.65 3.23
CA SER A 11 0.14 8.94 4.44
C SER A 11 -0.88 9.04 5.58
N GLN A 12 -1.60 10.15 5.71
CA GLN A 12 -2.68 10.24 6.70
C GLN A 12 -3.90 9.41 6.29
N LEU A 13 -4.31 9.48 5.02
CA LEU A 13 -5.47 8.77 4.50
C LEU A 13 -5.37 7.25 4.67
N VAL A 14 -4.17 6.67 4.57
CA VAL A 14 -3.99 5.20 4.71
C VAL A 14 -4.42 4.66 6.09
N THR A 15 -4.42 5.50 7.13
CA THR A 15 -4.79 5.09 8.50
C THR A 15 -6.24 4.60 8.58
N ALA A 16 -7.14 5.22 7.82
CA ALA A 16 -8.54 4.84 7.73
C ALA A 16 -8.75 3.42 7.16
N TYR A 17 -7.74 2.88 6.46
CA TYR A 17 -7.76 1.55 5.84
C TYR A 17 -6.91 0.53 6.61
N GLY A 18 -6.53 0.83 7.86
CA GLY A 18 -5.80 -0.07 8.74
C GLY A 18 -4.31 -0.21 8.40
N TRP A 19 -3.73 0.75 7.68
CA TRP A 19 -2.30 0.81 7.42
C TRP A 19 -1.60 1.71 8.46
N LEU A 20 -0.38 1.33 8.80
CA LEU A 20 0.52 2.11 9.64
C LEU A 20 1.29 3.11 8.77
N PRO A 21 1.15 4.42 8.98
CA PRO A 21 1.85 5.42 8.19
C PRO A 21 3.35 5.39 8.47
N ALA A 22 4.14 5.68 7.43
CA ALA A 22 5.58 5.83 7.56
C ALA A 22 5.93 6.98 8.52
N SER A 23 7.10 6.88 9.17
CA SER A 23 7.54 7.93 10.08
C SER A 23 7.76 9.26 9.34
N PRO A 24 7.66 10.42 10.01
CA PRO A 24 7.98 11.71 9.39
C PRO A 24 9.40 11.77 8.81
N PHE A 25 10.34 11.01 9.38
CA PHE A 25 11.69 10.86 8.85
C PHE A 25 11.67 10.11 7.52
N ASP A 26 11.02 8.95 7.44
CA ASP A 26 10.95 8.15 6.21
C ASP A 26 10.18 8.86 5.10
N LEU A 27 9.10 9.57 5.45
CA LEU A 27 8.35 10.38 4.51
C LEU A 27 9.20 11.48 3.85
N ARG A 28 10.24 11.98 4.53
CA ARG A 28 11.18 12.98 3.98
C ARG A 28 12.30 12.39 3.15
N HIS A 29 12.74 11.17 3.44
CA HIS A 29 14.00 10.63 2.91
C HIS A 29 13.84 9.41 2.00
N THR A 30 12.65 8.79 1.96
CA THR A 30 12.41 7.56 1.18
C THR A 30 11.15 7.69 0.32
N GLY A 31 10.79 6.67 -0.44
CA GLY A 31 9.50 6.58 -1.13
C GLY A 31 8.39 5.91 -0.31
N ILE A 32 8.67 5.40 0.90
CA ILE A 32 7.68 4.64 1.66
C ILE A 32 6.56 5.58 2.16
N LEU A 33 5.32 5.09 2.11
CA LEU A 33 4.13 5.80 2.59
C LEU A 33 3.55 5.15 3.84
N ALA A 34 3.46 3.82 3.82
CA ALA A 34 2.79 3.05 4.86
C ALA A 34 3.13 1.56 4.78
N THR A 35 2.85 0.83 5.86
CA THR A 35 2.92 -0.62 5.92
C THR A 35 1.63 -1.21 6.50
N LYS A 36 1.31 -2.45 6.16
CA LYS A 36 0.21 -3.20 6.77
C LYS A 36 0.63 -4.65 6.96
N ASP A 37 0.38 -5.18 8.15
CA ASP A 37 0.64 -6.57 8.46
C ASP A 37 -0.59 -7.42 8.14
N TYR A 38 -0.33 -8.56 7.53
CA TYR A 38 -1.33 -9.57 7.21
C TYR A 38 -0.96 -10.86 7.90
N ASP A 39 -1.86 -11.38 8.73
CA ASP A 39 -1.72 -12.73 9.26
C ASP A 39 -1.70 -13.76 8.14
N THR A 40 -0.81 -14.74 8.22
CA THR A 40 -0.81 -15.85 7.27
C THR A 40 -0.64 -17.17 7.99
N ALA A 41 -0.85 -18.29 7.30
CA ALA A 41 -0.66 -19.62 7.87
C ALA A 41 0.78 -19.90 8.30
N VAL A 42 1.75 -19.07 7.91
CA VAL A 42 3.17 -19.17 8.27
C VAL A 42 3.66 -18.00 9.14
N GLY A 43 2.74 -17.29 9.78
CA GLY A 43 3.02 -16.08 10.58
C GLY A 43 2.72 -14.78 9.82
N PRO A 44 2.77 -13.63 10.51
CA PRO A 44 2.46 -12.34 9.90
C PRO A 44 3.49 -11.98 8.82
N LYS A 45 3.01 -11.29 7.78
CA LYS A 45 3.84 -10.71 6.72
C LYS A 45 3.43 -9.27 6.45
N THR A 46 4.43 -8.44 6.20
CA THR A 46 4.22 -7.01 5.98
C THR A 46 4.14 -6.67 4.49
N ALA A 47 3.09 -5.97 4.09
CA ALA A 47 3.05 -5.25 2.83
C ALA A 47 3.55 -3.81 3.03
N SER A 48 4.19 -3.24 2.02
CA SER A 48 4.61 -1.83 2.01
C SER A 48 3.99 -1.11 0.83
N LEU A 49 3.52 0.12 1.06
CA LEU A 49 3.04 1.03 0.03
C LEU A 49 4.10 2.10 -0.22
N TRP A 50 4.42 2.34 -1.49
CA TRP A 50 5.44 3.27 -1.94
C TRP A 50 4.83 4.31 -2.87
N LEU A 51 5.34 5.54 -2.78
CA LEU A 51 5.10 6.64 -3.70
C LEU A 51 6.41 6.99 -4.41
N SER A 52 6.43 6.91 -5.73
CA SER A 52 7.58 7.26 -6.55
C SER A 52 7.19 8.25 -7.65
N PRO A 53 8.05 9.21 -8.02
CA PRO A 53 7.81 10.04 -9.20
C PRO A 53 7.65 9.20 -10.47
N ALA A 54 6.68 9.55 -11.31
CA ALA A 54 6.43 8.95 -12.62
C ALA A 54 6.68 9.92 -13.79
N GLY A 55 7.11 11.15 -13.49
CA GLY A 55 7.40 12.21 -14.47
C GLY A 55 6.27 13.26 -14.56
N ALA A 56 6.61 14.48 -15.02
CA ALA A 56 5.65 15.57 -15.27
C ALA A 56 4.68 15.92 -14.10
N GLY A 57 5.10 15.77 -12.84
CA GLY A 57 4.23 16.00 -11.68
C GLY A 57 3.26 14.85 -11.37
N GLN A 58 3.41 13.72 -12.05
CA GLN A 58 2.72 12.47 -11.74
C GLN A 58 3.51 11.66 -10.71
N PHE A 59 2.77 11.00 -9.82
CA PHE A 59 3.28 10.03 -8.86
C PHE A 59 2.62 8.67 -9.08
N ARG A 60 3.41 7.62 -8.85
CA ARG A 60 2.96 6.23 -8.85
C ARG A 60 2.89 5.72 -7.42
N LEU A 61 1.72 5.19 -7.06
CA LEU A 61 1.50 4.33 -5.90
C LEU A 61 1.78 2.88 -6.30
N ALA A 62 2.60 2.18 -5.52
CA ALA A 62 2.95 0.78 -5.77
C ALA A 62 3.08 -0.02 -4.47
N GLY A 63 2.59 -1.26 -4.50
CA GLY A 63 2.70 -2.19 -3.38
C GLY A 63 3.91 -3.12 -3.48
N ASN A 64 4.44 -3.54 -2.33
CA ASN A 64 5.39 -4.64 -2.23
C ASN A 64 4.94 -5.63 -1.15
N TYR A 65 4.85 -6.91 -1.51
CA TYR A 65 4.58 -8.01 -0.58
C TYR A 65 5.18 -9.31 -1.11
N CYS A 66 6.16 -9.85 -0.38
CA CYS A 66 6.87 -11.06 -0.78
C CYS A 66 6.16 -12.34 -0.29
N SER A 67 5.66 -13.13 -1.24
CA SER A 67 5.14 -14.48 -0.99
C SER A 67 5.74 -15.46 -1.97
N GLU A 68 6.17 -16.63 -1.49
CA GLU A 68 6.67 -17.73 -2.33
C GLU A 68 7.78 -17.29 -3.31
N GLY A 69 8.70 -16.44 -2.84
CA GLY A 69 9.83 -15.95 -3.65
C GLY A 69 9.49 -14.87 -4.69
N ARG A 70 8.26 -14.35 -4.71
CA ARG A 70 7.83 -13.29 -5.65
C ARG A 70 7.10 -12.14 -4.94
N ASN A 71 7.14 -10.96 -5.56
CA ASN A 71 6.27 -9.85 -5.17
C ASN A 71 4.90 -10.00 -5.84
N VAL A 72 3.88 -10.39 -5.07
CA VAL A 72 2.50 -10.58 -5.58
C VAL A 72 1.83 -9.26 -5.96
N LEU A 73 2.39 -8.13 -5.53
CA LEU A 73 1.88 -6.78 -5.81
C LEU A 73 2.60 -6.10 -6.98
N SER A 74 3.46 -6.82 -7.71
CA SER A 74 4.27 -6.25 -8.80
C SER A 74 3.46 -5.58 -9.91
N THR A 75 2.20 -5.98 -10.10
CA THR A 75 1.25 -5.41 -11.07
C THR A 75 0.28 -4.39 -10.47
N VAL A 76 0.23 -4.27 -9.14
CA VAL A 76 -0.68 -3.36 -8.45
C VAL A 76 -0.07 -1.96 -8.43
N SER A 77 -0.69 -1.03 -9.13
CA SER A 77 -0.31 0.37 -9.07
C SER A 77 -1.46 1.33 -9.34
N GLY A 78 -1.36 2.51 -8.74
CA GLY A 78 -2.22 3.66 -9.01
C GLY A 78 -1.37 4.86 -9.39
N TYR A 79 -1.97 5.83 -10.06
CA TYR A 79 -1.31 7.05 -10.46
C TYR A 79 -2.13 8.24 -9.98
N CYS A 80 -1.46 9.20 -9.37
CA CYS A 80 -2.04 10.48 -9.00
C CYS A 80 -1.13 11.62 -9.47
N TRP A 81 -1.64 12.83 -9.45
CA TRP A 81 -0.91 14.03 -9.82
C TRP A 81 -0.70 14.91 -8.61
N GLU A 82 0.33 15.75 -8.63
CA GLU A 82 0.57 16.75 -7.60
C GLU A 82 -0.63 17.71 -7.45
N SER A 83 -1.34 17.98 -8.56
CA SER A 83 -2.54 18.81 -8.61
C SER A 83 -3.84 18.05 -8.34
N SER A 84 -3.79 16.76 -7.99
CA SER A 84 -4.99 15.98 -7.68
C SER A 84 -5.71 16.57 -6.46
N SER A 85 -7.04 16.59 -6.52
CA SER A 85 -7.85 16.99 -5.36
C SER A 85 -7.78 15.94 -4.26
N HIS A 86 -8.12 16.32 -3.02
CA HIS A 86 -8.24 15.39 -1.89
C HIS A 86 -9.12 14.17 -2.24
N HIS A 87 -10.27 14.43 -2.88
CA HIS A 87 -11.21 13.39 -3.29
C HIS A 87 -10.58 12.41 -4.31
N ASP A 88 -9.83 12.92 -5.30
CA ASP A 88 -9.19 12.07 -6.31
C ASP A 88 -8.04 11.25 -5.72
N LEU A 89 -7.29 11.83 -4.79
CA LEU A 89 -6.25 11.14 -4.05
C LEU A 89 -6.84 10.00 -3.21
N GLN A 90 -7.92 10.28 -2.49
CA GLN A 90 -8.64 9.27 -1.70
C GLN A 90 -9.19 8.14 -2.58
N ALA A 91 -9.86 8.46 -3.69
CA ALA A 91 -10.40 7.46 -4.62
C ALA A 91 -9.30 6.59 -5.25
N THR A 92 -8.17 7.20 -5.62
CA THR A 92 -7.02 6.47 -6.15
C THR A 92 -6.42 5.55 -5.09
N LEU A 93 -6.26 6.06 -3.86
CA LEU A 93 -5.71 5.29 -2.75
C LEU A 93 -6.62 4.11 -2.42
N GLU A 94 -7.92 4.33 -2.25
CA GLU A 94 -8.89 3.28 -1.94
C GLU A 94 -8.85 2.15 -2.97
N LYS A 95 -8.84 2.50 -4.26
CA LYS A 95 -8.72 1.51 -5.34
C LYS A 95 -7.43 0.69 -5.22
N VAL A 96 -6.29 1.34 -4.98
CA VAL A 96 -5.00 0.65 -4.82
C VAL A 96 -5.01 -0.26 -3.59
N LEU A 97 -5.48 0.23 -2.46
CA LEU A 97 -5.51 -0.55 -1.21
C LEU A 97 -6.44 -1.76 -1.33
N SER A 98 -7.60 -1.61 -1.98
CA SER A 98 -8.50 -2.73 -2.27
C SER A 98 -7.84 -3.79 -3.16
N GLN A 99 -7.11 -3.36 -4.20
CA GLN A 99 -6.36 -4.30 -5.04
C GLN A 99 -5.22 -4.98 -4.28
N ILE A 100 -4.53 -4.29 -3.38
CA ILE A 100 -3.52 -4.89 -2.51
C ILE A 100 -4.15 -5.98 -1.65
N ASP A 101 -5.23 -5.67 -0.93
CA ASP A 101 -5.93 -6.63 -0.07
C ASP A 101 -6.36 -7.88 -0.87
N GLN A 102 -6.98 -7.68 -2.04
CA GLN A 102 -7.39 -8.79 -2.93
C GLN A 102 -6.21 -9.68 -3.35
N ASN A 103 -5.08 -9.09 -3.76
CA ASN A 103 -3.91 -9.86 -4.20
C ASN A 103 -3.20 -10.56 -3.04
N VAL A 104 -3.12 -9.92 -1.87
CA VAL A 104 -2.55 -10.54 -0.67
C VAL A 104 -3.44 -11.69 -0.19
N ASP A 105 -4.76 -11.52 -0.18
CA ASP A 105 -5.70 -12.58 0.24
C ASP A 105 -5.70 -13.80 -0.70
N GLN A 106 -5.36 -13.60 -1.97
CA GLN A 106 -5.14 -14.70 -2.92
C GLN A 106 -3.75 -15.36 -2.81
N SER A 107 -2.80 -14.76 -2.08
CA SER A 107 -1.49 -15.38 -1.85
C SER A 107 -1.62 -16.67 -1.05
N TYR A 108 -0.79 -17.67 -1.35
CA TYR A 108 -0.99 -19.04 -0.84
C TYR A 108 -1.17 -19.10 0.69
N ALA A 109 -0.22 -18.54 1.45
CA ALA A 109 -0.25 -18.62 2.91
C ALA A 109 -1.43 -17.85 3.53
N ARG A 110 -1.85 -16.74 2.90
CA ARG A 110 -3.00 -15.96 3.36
C ARG A 110 -4.30 -16.68 3.05
N ARG A 111 -4.46 -17.18 1.82
CA ARG A 111 -5.61 -18.00 1.40
C ARG A 111 -5.79 -19.24 2.27
N LEU A 112 -4.69 -19.92 2.63
CA LEU A 112 -4.73 -21.07 3.53
C LEU A 112 -5.24 -20.69 4.93
N LEU A 113 -4.80 -19.55 5.48
CA LEU A 113 -5.31 -19.06 6.76
C LEU A 113 -6.81 -18.75 6.69
N LEU A 114 -7.23 -17.97 5.70
CA LEU A 114 -8.62 -17.55 5.52
C LEU A 114 -9.57 -18.76 5.31
N GLY A 115 -9.11 -19.78 4.59
CA GLY A 115 -9.85 -21.03 4.41
C GLY A 115 -10.02 -21.85 5.70
N ARG A 116 -9.02 -21.83 6.60
CA ARG A 116 -9.12 -22.47 7.93
C ARG A 116 -10.08 -21.72 8.84
N SER A 117 -10.10 -20.39 8.77
CA SER A 117 -11.03 -19.56 9.55
C SER A 117 -12.50 -19.71 9.13
N ALA A 118 -12.78 -20.08 7.87
CA ALA A 118 -14.15 -20.29 7.38
C ALA A 118 -14.75 -21.66 7.75
N THR A 119 -13.95 -22.57 8.31
CA THR A 119 -14.33 -23.96 8.64
C THR A 119 -14.33 -24.25 10.14
N SER A 120 -14.12 -23.22 10.98
CA SER A 120 -14.18 -23.28 12.45
C SER A 120 -15.42 -22.53 12.94
#